data_AF-A0A968E156-F1
#
_entry.id   AF-A0A968E156-F1
#
_cell.length_a   1.000
_cell.length_b   1.000
_cell.length_c   1.000
_cell.angle_alpha   90.00
_cell.angle_beta   90.00
_cell.angle_gamma   90.00
#
_symmetry.space_group_name_H-M   'P 1'
#
loop_
_entity.id
_entity.type
_entity.pdbx_description
1 polymer ?
#
loop_
_entity_poly.entity_id
_entity_poly.type
_entity_poly.pdbx_seq_one_letter_code
_entity_poly.pdbx_strand_id
1 'polypeptide(L)'
;MRYEKQVMDGTQMMSSPGKLSTKPQPDNSSSVNEAINSIISRSGILNSPIVLEKSEPATGSRDHSKRIELKRPEQVANTKYDLSSRSVADVVILGSPFDANWNTDVQDKLLSTGLFSSVSVVNIATVTPTLAELQAFDAALVYSDGPGYNDPVLFGDNLADYVDGGGGVVCAVFSTASIPFAGRFDM
;
A
#
# COMPACT_ATOMS: atom_id res chain seq x y z
N MET A 1 67.86 32.53 17.02
CA MET A 1 67.40 31.20 17.48
C MET A 1 66.40 31.45 18.61
N ARG A 2 65.18 31.93 18.32
CA ARG A 2 63.95 31.18 17.97
C ARG A 2 63.64 30.01 18.92
N TYR A 3 62.79 30.31 19.89
CA TYR A 3 62.03 29.37 20.71
C TYR A 3 60.76 28.97 19.94
N GLU A 4 60.48 27.68 19.84
CA GLU A 4 59.11 27.19 19.63
C GLU A 4 58.95 25.84 20.34
N LYS A 5 57.91 25.74 21.18
CA LYS A 5 57.53 24.57 21.96
C LYS A 5 57.01 23.47 21.02
N GLN A 6 57.62 22.30 21.04
CA GLN A 6 56.98 21.08 20.55
C GLN A 6 56.21 20.45 21.71
N VAL A 7 54.89 20.49 21.61
CA VAL A 7 53.97 19.79 22.51
C VAL A 7 54.00 18.30 22.14
N MET A 8 54.15 17.44 23.14
CA MET A 8 54.15 15.98 23.03
C MET A 8 52.82 15.50 22.43
N ASP A 9 52.87 14.92 21.23
CA ASP A 9 51.77 14.14 20.65
C ASP A 9 51.75 12.75 21.31
N GLY A 10 51.01 12.66 22.41
CA GLY A 10 50.67 11.40 23.04
C GLY A 10 49.47 10.80 22.33
N THR A 11 49.73 9.90 21.40
CA THR A 11 48.74 9.00 20.78
C THR A 11 47.94 8.27 21.87
N GLN A 12 46.79 8.83 22.25
CA GLN A 12 45.84 8.16 23.12
C GLN A 12 44.78 7.50 22.24
N MET A 13 44.89 6.17 22.19
CA MET A 13 43.95 5.24 21.59
C MET A 13 42.54 5.44 22.19
N MET A 14 41.68 6.18 21.51
CA MET A 14 40.23 6.09 21.69
C MET A 14 39.69 5.14 20.63
N SER A 15 39.45 3.90 21.05
CA SER A 15 38.70 2.90 20.29
C SER A 15 37.32 3.47 19.94
N SER A 16 37.08 3.59 18.63
CA SER A 16 35.77 3.88 18.04
C SER A 16 34.69 3.01 18.67
N PRO A 17 33.56 3.56 19.15
CA PRO A 17 32.44 2.73 19.57
C PRO A 17 31.96 1.92 18.35
N GLY A 18 31.99 0.60 18.48
CA GLY A 18 31.64 -0.34 17.42
C GLY A 18 30.32 0.04 16.76
N LYS A 19 30.31 0.13 15.43
CA LYS A 19 29.09 0.13 14.65
C LYS A 19 28.28 -1.09 15.08
N LEU A 20 27.19 -0.85 15.79
CA LEU A 20 26.14 -1.83 15.96
C LEU A 20 25.74 -2.23 14.53
N SER A 21 26.02 -3.48 14.16
CA SER A 21 25.58 -4.02 12.87
C SER A 21 24.06 -4.12 12.93
N THR A 22 23.38 -3.05 12.54
CA THR A 22 21.96 -3.13 12.21
C THR A 22 21.88 -3.97 10.95
N LYS A 23 21.37 -5.19 11.08
CA LYS A 23 20.82 -5.95 9.95
C LYS A 23 20.04 -4.95 9.09
N PRO A 24 20.25 -4.89 7.76
CA PRO A 24 19.51 -3.96 6.93
C PRO A 24 18.02 -4.26 7.14
N GLN A 25 17.33 -3.35 7.83
CA GLN A 25 15.88 -3.31 7.76
C GLN A 25 15.56 -2.98 6.31
N PRO A 26 14.67 -3.74 5.65
CA PRO A 26 14.20 -3.34 4.35
C PRO A 26 13.68 -1.90 4.50
N ASP A 27 14.11 -1.04 3.60
CA ASP A 27 13.47 0.22 3.34
C ASP A 27 11.97 -0.09 3.16
N ASN A 28 11.14 0.25 4.16
CA ASN A 28 9.71 -0.06 4.14
C ASN A 28 9.00 0.71 3.01
N SER A 29 9.57 1.83 2.55
CA SER A 29 9.08 2.54 1.39
C SER A 29 9.34 1.77 0.09
N SER A 30 10.43 0.98 0.00
CA SER A 30 10.71 0.08 -1.12
C SER A 30 9.70 -1.08 -1.17
N SER A 31 9.45 -1.76 -0.05
CA SER A 31 8.48 -2.88 0.00
C SER A 31 7.06 -2.43 -0.32
N VAL A 32 6.63 -1.28 0.21
CA VAL A 32 5.33 -0.68 -0.13
C VAL A 32 5.24 -0.35 -1.62
N ASN A 33 6.26 0.30 -2.19
CA ASN A 33 6.25 0.65 -3.61
C ASN A 33 6.26 -0.59 -4.51
N GLU A 34 7.02 -1.63 -4.15
CA GLU A 34 7.05 -2.91 -4.86
C GLU A 34 5.66 -3.57 -4.85
N ALA A 35 4.98 -3.61 -3.70
CA ALA A 35 3.64 -4.15 -3.57
C ALA A 35 2.64 -3.39 -4.45
N ILE A 36 2.62 -2.06 -4.40
CA ILE A 36 1.71 -1.24 -5.23
C ILE A 36 1.98 -1.43 -6.72
N ASN A 37 3.24 -1.44 -7.14
CA ASN A 37 3.59 -1.67 -8.54
C ASN A 37 3.22 -3.07 -9.03
N SER A 38 3.37 -4.09 -8.18
CA SER A 38 2.89 -5.45 -8.45
C SER A 38 1.38 -5.46 -8.66
N ILE A 39 0.63 -4.84 -7.75
CA ILE A 39 -0.84 -4.75 -7.80
C ILE A 39 -1.31 -4.07 -9.10
N ILE A 40 -0.74 -2.90 -9.43
CA ILE A 40 -1.07 -2.18 -10.67
C ILE A 40 -0.80 -3.08 -11.89
N SER A 41 0.36 -3.72 -11.94
CA SER A 41 0.73 -4.61 -13.06
C SER A 41 -0.23 -5.79 -13.21
N ARG A 42 -0.68 -6.40 -12.11
CA ARG A 42 -1.65 -7.51 -12.13
C ARG A 42 -3.08 -7.08 -12.45
N SER A 43 -3.43 -5.81 -12.28
CA SER A 43 -4.76 -5.28 -12.62
C SER A 43 -5.00 -5.17 -14.13
N GLY A 44 -3.95 -5.21 -14.94
CA GLY A 44 -4.01 -4.96 -16.39
C GLY A 44 -4.12 -3.47 -16.76
N ILE A 45 -4.28 -2.57 -15.79
CA ILE A 45 -4.16 -1.12 -15.99
C ILE A 45 -2.69 -0.75 -15.86
N LEU A 46 -2.07 -0.35 -16.97
CA LEU A 46 -0.65 -0.02 -16.99
C LEU A 46 -0.38 1.44 -16.60
N ASN A 47 0.76 1.66 -15.91
CA ASN A 47 1.33 2.97 -15.62
C ASN A 47 1.96 3.68 -16.84
N SER A 48 1.90 3.06 -18.02
CA SER A 48 2.58 3.52 -19.23
C SER A 48 1.59 3.84 -20.36
N PRO A 49 1.97 4.73 -21.31
CA PRO A 49 1.15 5.00 -22.48
C PRO A 49 0.77 3.71 -23.22
N ILE A 50 -0.52 3.53 -23.51
CA ILE A 50 -1.02 2.42 -24.32
C ILE A 50 -0.51 2.61 -25.75
N VAL A 51 0.29 1.66 -26.25
CA VAL A 51 0.67 1.57 -27.66
C VAL A 51 -0.34 0.65 -28.35
N LEU A 52 -1.17 1.19 -29.24
CA LEU A 52 -2.09 0.39 -30.05
C LEU A 52 -1.36 -0.19 -31.26
N GLU A 53 -1.06 -1.49 -31.28
CA GLU A 53 -0.42 -2.13 -32.44
C GLU A 53 -1.35 -2.21 -33.67
N LYS A 54 -2.67 -2.11 -33.50
CA LYS A 54 -3.64 -2.00 -34.60
C LYS A 54 -4.95 -1.40 -34.10
N SER A 55 -5.49 -0.42 -34.83
CA SER A 55 -6.80 0.16 -34.54
C SER A 55 -7.86 -0.44 -35.45
N GLU A 56 -8.79 -1.21 -34.89
CA GLU A 56 -10.05 -1.57 -35.53
C GLU A 56 -11.20 -0.88 -34.78
N PRO A 57 -12.21 -0.32 -35.48
CA PRO A 57 -13.25 0.46 -34.85
C PRO A 57 -14.18 -0.42 -34.00
N ALA A 58 -14.33 -0.08 -32.70
CA ALA A 58 -15.24 -0.77 -31.80
C ALA A 58 -16.70 -0.43 -32.11
N THR A 59 -17.56 -1.45 -32.22
CA THR A 59 -19.01 -1.32 -32.35
C THR A 59 -19.63 -1.27 -30.95
N GLY A 60 -20.13 -0.11 -30.54
CA GLY A 60 -20.55 0.13 -29.16
C GLY A 60 -21.86 -0.57 -28.76
N SER A 61 -21.87 -1.22 -27.59
CA SER A 61 -23.08 -1.62 -26.88
C SER A 61 -23.38 -0.64 -25.76
N ARG A 62 -24.63 -0.15 -25.68
CA ARG A 62 -25.11 0.76 -24.63
C ARG A 62 -25.75 -0.06 -23.53
N ASP A 63 -25.01 -0.33 -22.45
CA ASP A 63 -25.59 -0.90 -21.25
C ASP A 63 -25.42 0.05 -20.05
N HIS A 64 -26.50 0.25 -19.30
CA HIS A 64 -26.67 1.32 -18.31
C HIS A 64 -26.17 0.93 -16.91
N SER A 65 -25.11 0.13 -16.81
CA SER A 65 -24.34 0.04 -15.57
C SER A 65 -23.39 1.23 -15.55
N LYS A 66 -23.49 2.11 -14.54
CA LYS A 66 -22.39 3.01 -14.19
C LYS A 66 -21.22 2.13 -13.75
N ARG A 67 -20.45 1.70 -14.74
CA ARG A 67 -19.22 0.96 -14.61
C ARG A 67 -18.26 1.87 -13.82
N ILE A 68 -17.60 1.35 -12.79
CA ILE A 68 -16.40 1.99 -12.26
C ILE A 68 -15.38 1.94 -13.39
N GLU A 69 -15.40 2.96 -14.25
CA GLU A 69 -14.46 3.09 -15.34
C GLU A 69 -13.18 3.66 -14.73
N LEU A 70 -12.32 2.76 -14.24
CA LEU A 70 -10.95 3.13 -13.87
C LEU A 70 -10.25 3.57 -15.15
N LYS A 71 -9.95 4.86 -15.23
CA LYS A 71 -9.29 5.47 -16.39
C LYS A 71 -7.78 5.44 -16.25
N ARG A 72 -7.30 5.24 -15.03
CA ARG A 72 -5.90 5.44 -14.67
C ARG A 72 -5.46 4.51 -13.54
N PRO A 73 -4.18 4.12 -13.52
CA PRO A 73 -3.63 3.17 -12.56
C PRO A 73 -3.67 3.65 -11.11
N GLU A 74 -3.60 4.96 -10.85
CA GLU A 74 -3.72 5.49 -9.48
C GLU A 74 -5.10 5.21 -8.85
N GLN A 75 -6.10 4.92 -9.68
CA GLN A 75 -7.44 4.53 -9.23
C GLN A 75 -7.53 3.02 -8.92
N VAL A 76 -6.56 2.22 -9.38
CA VAL A 76 -6.38 0.82 -8.97
C VAL A 76 -5.64 0.77 -7.65
N ALA A 77 -4.47 1.39 -7.57
CA ALA A 77 -3.68 1.44 -6.35
C ALA A 77 -2.72 2.63 -6.38
N ASN A 78 -2.45 3.21 -5.21
CA ASN A 78 -1.48 4.29 -5.05
C ASN A 78 -1.02 4.41 -3.59
N THR A 79 0.07 5.14 -3.36
CA THR A 79 0.58 5.45 -2.02
C THR A 79 0.75 6.96 -1.85
N LYS A 80 0.40 7.46 -0.67
CA LYS A 80 0.80 8.79 -0.19
C LYS A 80 1.65 8.65 1.05
N TYR A 81 2.65 9.53 1.16
CA TYR A 81 3.61 9.54 2.27
C TYR A 81 3.46 10.81 3.08
N ASP A 82 3.54 10.70 4.41
CA ASP A 82 3.73 11.84 5.30
C ASP A 82 5.20 11.91 5.71
N LEU A 83 5.93 12.77 5.00
CA LEU A 83 7.36 13.01 5.23
C LEU A 83 7.65 13.73 6.56
N SER A 84 6.61 14.26 7.22
CA SER A 84 6.70 14.93 8.51
C SER A 84 6.31 14.03 9.69
N SER A 85 5.73 12.87 9.40
CA SER A 85 5.37 11.89 10.42
C SER A 85 6.62 11.36 11.13
N ARG A 86 6.48 11.07 12.42
CA ARG A 86 7.47 10.32 13.20
C ARG A 86 7.09 8.85 13.37
N SER A 87 6.01 8.44 12.71
CA SER A 87 5.55 7.07 12.67
C SER A 87 6.38 6.29 11.67
N VAL A 88 6.50 4.99 11.90
CA VAL A 88 7.05 4.03 10.92
C VAL A 88 5.95 3.13 10.37
N ALA A 89 4.69 3.37 10.76
CA ALA A 89 3.57 2.51 10.37
C ALA A 89 3.11 2.84 8.95
N ASP A 90 3.15 1.83 8.08
CA ASP A 90 2.67 1.89 6.71
C ASP A 90 1.37 1.09 6.61
N VAL A 91 0.26 1.76 6.24
CA VAL A 91 -1.07 1.14 6.23
C VAL A 91 -1.67 1.13 4.84
N VAL A 92 -2.55 0.15 4.59
CA VAL A 92 -3.27 0.04 3.32
C VAL A 92 -4.78 0.12 3.52
N ILE A 93 -5.43 0.90 2.66
CA ILE A 93 -6.86 0.93 2.50
C ILE A 93 -7.23 -0.08 1.41
N LEU A 94 -7.98 -1.10 1.79
CA LEU A 94 -8.57 -2.11 0.91
C LEU A 94 -10.04 -1.73 0.68
N GLY A 95 -10.27 -0.84 -0.29
CA GLY A 95 -11.55 -0.21 -0.51
C GLY A 95 -12.23 -0.66 -1.79
N SER A 96 -13.52 -0.93 -1.73
CA SER A 96 -14.38 -1.15 -2.90
C SER A 96 -15.54 -0.15 -2.91
N PRO A 97 -15.28 1.14 -3.19
CA PRO A 97 -16.32 2.16 -3.28
C PRO A 97 -16.93 2.26 -4.68
N PHE A 98 -18.18 2.74 -4.79
CA PHE A 98 -18.84 2.96 -6.09
C PHE A 98 -18.11 3.99 -6.95
N ASP A 99 -17.46 4.96 -6.32
CA ASP A 99 -16.55 5.91 -6.97
C ASP A 99 -15.14 5.74 -6.39
N ALA A 100 -14.19 5.38 -7.24
CA ALA A 100 -12.80 5.14 -6.84
C ALA A 100 -12.15 6.37 -6.16
N ASN A 101 -12.65 7.59 -6.41
CA ASN A 101 -12.14 8.81 -5.77
C ASN A 101 -12.48 8.88 -4.26
N TRP A 102 -13.44 8.11 -3.77
CA TRP A 102 -13.74 8.06 -2.33
C TRP A 102 -12.60 7.44 -1.53
N ASN A 103 -11.83 6.52 -2.13
CA ASN A 103 -10.60 6.03 -1.53
C ASN A 103 -9.59 7.15 -1.28
N THR A 104 -9.50 8.13 -2.19
CA THR A 104 -8.59 9.27 -2.05
C THR A 104 -8.96 10.13 -0.84
N ASP A 105 -10.25 10.36 -0.60
CA ASP A 105 -10.73 11.10 0.58
C ASP A 105 -10.41 10.38 1.90
N VAL A 106 -10.62 9.06 1.97
CA VAL A 106 -10.25 8.25 3.14
C VAL A 106 -8.74 8.31 3.37
N GLN A 107 -7.94 8.17 2.30
CA GLN A 107 -6.49 8.25 2.34
C GLN A 107 -6.00 9.59 2.87
N ASP A 108 -6.55 10.70 2.38
CA ASP A 108 -6.18 12.05 2.82
C ASP A 108 -6.53 12.27 4.29
N LYS A 109 -7.68 11.75 4.75
CA LYS A 109 -8.07 11.82 6.16
C LYS A 109 -7.14 11.02 7.06
N LEU A 110 -6.80 9.78 6.72
CA LEU A 110 -5.85 8.98 7.51
C LEU A 110 -4.47 9.64 7.54
N LEU A 111 -3.99 10.16 6.40
CA LEU A 111 -2.71 10.84 6.33
C LEU A 111 -2.69 12.12 7.18
N SER A 112 -3.79 12.89 7.18
CA SER A 112 -3.91 14.13 7.96
C SER A 112 -3.82 13.94 9.48
N THR A 113 -3.95 12.71 9.98
CA THR A 113 -3.76 12.41 11.40
C THR A 113 -2.30 12.53 11.85
N GLY A 114 -1.34 12.43 10.92
CA GLY A 114 0.10 12.38 11.22
C GLY A 114 0.55 11.10 11.94
N LEU A 115 -0.31 10.07 11.99
CA LEU A 115 -0.05 8.81 12.71
C LEU A 115 0.60 7.72 11.85
N PHE A 116 0.71 7.93 10.54
CA PHE A 116 1.20 6.93 9.59
C PHE A 116 2.32 7.52 8.73
N SER A 117 3.33 6.69 8.44
CA SER A 117 4.42 7.00 7.49
C SER A 117 3.87 7.07 6.06
N SER A 118 3.05 6.10 5.71
CA SER A 118 2.32 6.09 4.45
C SER A 118 0.92 5.53 4.59
N VAL A 119 0.05 5.98 3.69
CA VAL A 119 -1.29 5.43 3.50
C VAL A 119 -1.41 5.04 2.05
N SER A 120 -1.48 3.74 1.81
CA SER A 120 -1.74 3.16 0.49
C SER A 120 -3.23 2.93 0.29
N VAL A 121 -3.63 2.85 -0.98
CA VAL A 121 -4.98 2.49 -1.42
C VAL A 121 -4.86 1.34 -2.41
N VAL A 122 -5.76 0.36 -2.30
CA VAL A 122 -6.00 -0.66 -3.30
C VAL A 122 -7.50 -0.81 -3.52
N ASN A 123 -7.92 -0.74 -4.79
CA ASN A 123 -9.29 -0.96 -5.20
C ASN A 123 -9.57 -2.45 -5.36
N ILE A 124 -10.06 -3.07 -4.29
CA ILE A 124 -10.28 -4.52 -4.21
C ILE A 124 -11.44 -5.03 -5.08
N ALA A 125 -12.23 -4.14 -5.67
CA ALA A 125 -13.18 -4.50 -6.72
C ALA A 125 -12.51 -4.94 -8.03
N THR A 126 -11.24 -4.60 -8.21
CA THR A 126 -10.55 -4.73 -9.50
C THR A 126 -9.34 -5.63 -9.47
N VAL A 127 -8.79 -5.86 -8.29
CA VAL A 127 -7.65 -6.73 -8.07
C VAL A 127 -7.73 -7.27 -6.66
N THR A 128 -7.42 -8.56 -6.50
CA THR A 128 -7.29 -9.18 -5.18
C THR A 128 -5.82 -9.13 -4.77
N PRO A 129 -5.45 -8.41 -3.69
CA PRO A 129 -4.09 -8.44 -3.15
C PRO A 129 -3.69 -9.86 -2.76
N THR A 130 -2.45 -10.23 -3.02
CA THR A 130 -1.83 -11.47 -2.53
C THR A 130 -1.35 -11.28 -1.09
N LEU A 131 -1.14 -12.39 -0.37
CA LEU A 131 -0.54 -12.35 0.97
C LEU A 131 0.79 -11.58 1.01
N ALA A 132 1.69 -11.81 0.04
CA ALA A 132 2.99 -11.16 0.00
C ALA A 132 2.88 -9.63 -0.19
N GLU A 133 1.91 -9.16 -0.98
CA GLU A 133 1.64 -7.73 -1.14
C GLU A 133 1.04 -7.12 0.13
N LEU A 134 0.19 -7.86 0.86
CA LEU A 134 -0.38 -7.41 2.14
C LEU A 134 0.70 -7.32 3.24
N GLN A 135 1.66 -8.24 3.24
CA GLN A 135 2.78 -8.27 4.19
C GLN A 135 3.76 -7.08 4.06
N ALA A 136 3.60 -6.24 3.02
CA ALA A 136 4.32 -4.97 2.93
C ALA A 136 3.74 -3.88 3.87
N PHE A 137 2.58 -4.12 4.48
CA PHE A 137 1.86 -3.16 5.33
C PHE A 137 1.71 -3.68 6.75
N ASP A 138 1.73 -2.77 7.73
CA ASP A 138 1.53 -3.09 9.15
C ASP A 138 0.06 -3.36 9.49
N ALA A 139 -0.86 -2.68 8.79
CA ALA A 139 -2.28 -2.89 8.95
C ALA A 139 -3.08 -2.58 7.68
N ALA A 140 -4.26 -3.21 7.58
CA ALA A 140 -5.21 -3.03 6.51
C ALA A 140 -6.58 -2.53 7.04
N LEU A 141 -7.08 -1.45 6.45
CA LEU A 141 -8.47 -1.01 6.62
C LEU A 141 -9.30 -1.55 5.45
N VAL A 142 -10.32 -2.36 5.74
CA VAL A 142 -11.19 -2.99 4.74
C VAL A 142 -12.56 -2.35 4.75
N TYR A 143 -13.02 -1.89 3.60
CA TYR A 143 -14.42 -1.47 3.42
C TYR A 143 -14.91 -1.71 1.99
N SER A 144 -16.23 -1.91 1.86
CA SER A 144 -16.90 -2.03 0.57
C SER A 144 -18.17 -1.20 0.60
N ASP A 145 -18.40 -0.33 -0.37
CA ASP A 145 -19.65 0.40 -0.57
C ASP A 145 -20.32 0.01 -1.90
N GLY A 146 -19.66 -0.83 -2.70
CA GLY A 146 -20.07 -1.37 -4.02
C GLY A 146 -18.89 -1.21 -4.99
N PRO A 147 -18.54 -2.14 -5.91
CA PRO A 147 -19.24 -3.28 -6.51
C PRO A 147 -18.93 -4.66 -5.88
N GLY A 148 -18.35 -4.69 -4.68
CA GLY A 148 -17.93 -5.92 -4.01
C GLY A 148 -16.46 -6.25 -4.27
N TYR A 149 -16.10 -7.53 -4.31
CA TYR A 149 -14.70 -7.98 -4.35
C TYR A 149 -14.41 -8.63 -5.70
N ASN A 150 -13.21 -8.42 -6.24
CA ASN A 150 -12.76 -9.08 -7.47
C ASN A 150 -12.76 -10.62 -7.32
N ASP A 151 -12.29 -11.10 -6.18
CA ASP A 151 -12.44 -12.49 -5.75
C ASP A 151 -12.67 -12.52 -4.23
N PRO A 152 -13.93 -12.64 -3.76
CA PRO A 152 -14.24 -12.53 -2.34
C PRO A 152 -13.70 -13.68 -1.49
N VAL A 153 -13.53 -14.89 -2.05
CA VAL A 153 -13.04 -16.05 -1.30
C VAL A 153 -11.53 -15.97 -1.15
N LEU A 154 -10.81 -15.76 -2.27
CA LEU A 154 -9.36 -15.59 -2.23
C LEU A 154 -8.97 -14.37 -1.38
N PHE A 155 -9.77 -13.31 -1.41
CA PHE A 155 -9.54 -12.13 -0.58
C PHE A 155 -9.59 -12.46 0.91
N GLY A 156 -10.63 -13.14 1.39
CA GLY A 156 -10.70 -13.54 2.78
C GLY A 156 -9.67 -14.60 3.16
N ASP A 157 -9.33 -15.52 2.26
CA ASP A 157 -8.24 -16.49 2.52
C ASP A 157 -6.89 -15.80 2.71
N ASN A 158 -6.58 -14.80 1.87
CA ASN A 158 -5.35 -14.01 2.00
C ASN A 158 -5.35 -13.12 3.26
N LEU A 159 -6.50 -12.55 3.64
CA LEU A 159 -6.63 -11.78 4.89
C LEU A 159 -6.49 -12.66 6.12
N ALA A 160 -7.02 -13.89 6.10
CA ALA A 160 -6.83 -14.85 7.18
C ALA A 160 -5.34 -15.17 7.38
N ASP A 161 -4.62 -15.51 6.30
CA ASP A 161 -3.19 -15.77 6.38
C ASP A 161 -2.38 -14.53 6.80
N TYR A 162 -2.83 -13.33 6.41
CA TYR A 162 -2.21 -12.07 6.83
C TYR A 162 -2.35 -11.85 8.33
N VAL A 163 -3.53 -12.08 8.90
CA VAL A 163 -3.76 -11.98 10.35
C VAL A 163 -3.04 -13.09 11.11
N ASP A 164 -3.04 -14.32 10.60
CA ASP A 164 -2.27 -15.44 11.17
C ASP A 164 -0.76 -15.14 11.18
N GLY A 165 -0.28 -14.35 10.21
CA GLY A 165 1.07 -13.83 10.14
C GLY A 165 1.37 -12.63 11.05
N GLY A 166 0.39 -12.13 11.81
CA GLY A 166 0.50 -11.01 12.75
C GLY A 166 0.10 -9.64 12.18
N GLY A 167 -0.46 -9.59 10.98
CA GLY A 167 -0.98 -8.35 10.38
C GLY A 167 -2.27 -7.85 11.05
N GLY A 168 -2.42 -6.54 11.16
CA GLY A 168 -3.64 -5.93 11.72
C GLY A 168 -4.73 -5.71 10.65
N VAL A 169 -5.97 -6.10 10.92
CA VAL A 169 -7.11 -5.82 10.02
C VAL A 169 -8.21 -5.08 10.77
N VAL A 170 -8.71 -3.99 10.17
CA VAL A 170 -9.87 -3.23 10.64
C VAL A 170 -10.95 -3.29 9.56
N CYS A 171 -12.11 -3.86 9.88
CA CYS A 171 -13.26 -3.90 8.96
C CYS A 171 -14.25 -2.78 9.27
N ALA A 172 -14.62 -1.99 8.26
CA ALA A 172 -15.62 -0.92 8.40
C ALA A 172 -17.05 -1.40 8.08
N VAL A 173 -18.04 -0.58 8.45
CA VAL A 173 -19.46 -1.00 8.56
C VAL A 173 -20.03 -1.76 7.36
N PHE A 174 -19.74 -1.38 6.13
CA PHE A 174 -20.38 -2.02 4.99
C PHE A 174 -19.72 -3.33 4.55
N SER A 175 -18.43 -3.55 4.87
CA SER A 175 -17.80 -4.86 4.66
C SER A 175 -18.25 -5.89 5.69
N THR A 176 -18.78 -5.46 6.84
CA THR A 176 -19.30 -6.37 7.88
C THR A 176 -20.82 -6.50 7.87
N ALA A 177 -21.57 -5.46 7.50
CA ALA A 177 -23.03 -5.43 7.65
C ALA A 177 -23.83 -5.58 6.35
N SER A 178 -23.21 -5.49 5.16
CA SER A 178 -23.99 -5.46 3.91
C SER A 178 -23.34 -6.17 2.72
N ILE A 179 -22.05 -5.96 2.49
CA ILE A 179 -21.31 -6.55 1.37
C ILE A 179 -20.11 -7.31 1.94
N PRO A 180 -20.32 -8.51 2.50
CA PRO A 180 -19.23 -9.30 3.08
C PRO A 180 -18.37 -9.94 1.99
N PHE A 181 -17.09 -10.12 2.30
CA PHE A 181 -16.23 -11.09 1.64
C PHE A 181 -16.36 -12.47 2.32
N ALA A 182 -15.91 -13.51 1.64
CA ALA A 182 -16.01 -14.90 2.09
C ALA A 182 -14.62 -15.49 2.32
N GLY A 183 -14.52 -16.79 2.58
CA GLY A 183 -13.24 -17.49 2.80
C GLY A 183 -13.01 -17.81 4.28
N ARG A 184 -11.74 -18.03 4.64
CA ARG A 184 -11.34 -18.42 6.01
C ARG A 184 -11.40 -17.30 7.04
N PHE A 185 -11.45 -16.04 6.61
CA PHE A 185 -11.52 -14.91 7.52
C PHE A 185 -12.93 -14.81 8.11
N ASP A 186 -13.03 -14.99 9.43
CA ASP A 186 -14.28 -14.86 10.17
C ASP A 186 -14.50 -13.40 10.60
N MET A 187 -15.68 -12.84 10.34
CA MET A 187 -16.04 -11.43 10.59
C MET A 187 -17.12 -11.30 11.67
#